data_AF-A0A8S3Q3W3-F1
#
_entry.id   AF-A0A8S3Q3W3-F1
#
_cell.length_a   1.000
_cell.length_b   1.000
_cell.length_c   1.000
_cell.angle_alpha   90.00
_cell.angle_beta   90.00
_cell.angle_gamma   90.00
#
_symmetry.space_group_name_H-M   'P 1'
#
loop_
_entity.id
_entity.type
_entity.pdbx_description
1 polymer ?
#
loop_
_entity_poly.entity_id
_entity_poly.type
_entity_poly.pdbx_seq_one_letter_code
_entity_poly.pdbx_strand_id
1 'polypeptide(L)'
;MAQAASKTCEICVSAPGSWYCLDCEQHYCENCKILHSRQRLSTNHEFKKASDFIPEVKSKCNDHNEAFSFVCVPCDVPVCVCCVTEKHNGHKLSQFKDIIVQLKTKIEEDISTKINKARENVSRLEQNRSAFNGQVETVIKSITEEGNKLKSMIDRCTAKRIASIQEKARYESKRLSAILSDHKIAVENANALNNRKTSIEEQSRIDGSLIKMLITLNKDIDKLEVCPLPEFQSATYTPKIVNENDISQLLGTFNLSKTKTETNIKKSEMRPSERKQLYYCSKCGKQKITYAEGPNSDEGLNGDEGPNSDEGTNGDEGPNSDAGSNGDKGPNISIVEGNVQAN
;
A
#
# COMPACT_ATOMS: atom_id res chain seq x y z
N MET A 1 -15.79 11.08 -34.97
CA MET A 1 -14.91 12.20 -35.29
C MET A 1 -14.04 11.75 -36.44
N ALA A 2 -14.33 12.20 -37.66
CA ALA A 2 -13.40 12.01 -38.76
C ALA A 2 -12.14 12.79 -38.36
N GLN A 3 -11.08 12.05 -38.09
CA GLN A 3 -9.76 12.60 -37.83
C GLN A 3 -9.42 13.43 -39.07
N ALA A 4 -9.44 14.77 -38.95
CA ALA A 4 -8.84 15.61 -39.96
C ALA A 4 -7.42 15.08 -40.10
N ALA A 5 -7.14 14.42 -41.23
CA ALA A 5 -5.88 13.74 -41.44
C ALA A 5 -4.77 14.74 -41.12
N SER A 6 -4.04 14.49 -40.03
CA SER A 6 -2.98 15.39 -39.59
C SER A 6 -1.94 15.40 -40.70
N LYS A 7 -1.94 16.47 -41.51
CA LYS A 7 -0.96 16.66 -42.56
C LYS A 7 0.42 16.66 -41.90
N THR A 8 1.33 15.86 -42.42
CA THR A 8 2.72 15.81 -41.94
C THR A 8 3.42 17.12 -42.28
N CYS A 9 4.45 17.48 -41.50
CA CYS A 9 5.28 18.64 -41.81
C CYS A 9 5.90 18.48 -43.20
N GLU A 10 5.73 19.47 -44.06
CA GLU A 10 6.18 19.41 -45.47
C GLU A 10 7.69 19.64 -45.61
N ILE A 11 8.35 20.13 -44.56
CA ILE A 11 9.80 20.37 -44.54
C ILE A 11 10.57 19.12 -44.12
N CYS A 12 10.13 18.43 -43.06
CA CYS A 12 10.87 17.28 -42.52
C CYS A 12 10.17 15.94 -42.71
N VAL A 13 8.88 15.94 -43.10
CA VAL A 13 8.04 14.75 -43.38
C VAL A 13 7.90 13.77 -42.19
N SER A 14 8.53 14.06 -41.05
CA SER A 14 8.74 13.12 -39.94
C SER A 14 7.89 13.44 -38.71
N ALA A 15 7.26 14.61 -38.67
CA ALA A 15 6.50 15.10 -37.52
C ALA A 15 5.13 15.64 -37.98
N PRO A 16 4.11 15.66 -37.11
CA PRO A 16 2.82 16.26 -37.44
C PRO A 16 2.98 17.75 -37.75
N GLY A 17 2.33 18.20 -38.81
CA GLY A 17 2.30 19.60 -39.26
C GLY A 17 1.34 20.42 -38.40
N SER A 18 1.73 20.69 -37.15
CA SER A 18 0.91 21.41 -36.16
C SER A 18 0.64 22.89 -36.51
N TRP A 19 1.40 23.46 -37.44
CA TRP A 19 1.33 24.85 -37.84
C TRP A 19 1.20 25.01 -39.35
N TYR A 20 0.51 26.04 -39.79
CA TYR A 20 0.37 26.43 -41.20
C TYR A 20 0.92 27.83 -41.40
N CYS A 21 1.84 28.01 -42.35
CA CYS A 21 2.38 29.31 -42.75
C CYS A 21 1.47 29.93 -43.82
N LEU A 22 0.95 31.13 -43.60
CA LEU A 22 0.06 31.80 -44.55
C LEU A 22 0.79 32.24 -45.81
N ASP A 23 2.04 32.68 -45.67
CA ASP A 23 2.83 33.21 -46.77
C ASP A 23 3.46 32.12 -47.65
N CYS A 24 3.76 30.96 -47.06
CA CYS A 24 4.34 29.81 -47.78
C CYS A 24 3.32 28.75 -48.16
N GLU A 25 2.10 28.85 -47.64
CA GLU A 25 1.00 27.88 -47.84
C GLU A 25 1.37 26.42 -47.51
N GLN A 26 2.22 26.22 -46.51
CA GLN A 26 2.81 24.91 -46.16
C GLN A 26 2.62 24.56 -44.67
N HIS A 27 2.60 23.26 -44.36
CA HIS A 27 2.50 22.73 -43.00
C HIS A 27 3.88 22.52 -42.35
N TYR A 28 4.01 22.99 -41.11
CA TYR A 28 5.24 22.94 -40.32
C TYR A 28 4.98 22.24 -38.98
N CYS A 29 5.93 21.41 -38.53
CA CYS A 29 6.01 21.04 -37.12
C CYS A 29 6.56 22.22 -36.30
N GLU A 30 6.49 22.13 -34.96
CA GLU A 30 6.98 23.19 -34.07
C GLU A 30 8.44 23.60 -34.39
N ASN A 31 9.31 22.62 -34.60
CA ASN A 31 10.73 22.87 -34.87
C ASN A 31 10.95 23.55 -36.22
N CYS A 32 10.28 23.08 -37.27
CA CYS A 32 10.40 23.66 -38.61
C CYS A 32 9.81 25.08 -38.66
N LYS A 33 8.73 25.36 -37.91
CA LYS A 33 8.20 26.73 -37.75
C LYS A 33 9.24 27.66 -37.14
N ILE A 34 9.90 27.26 -36.05
CA ILE A 34 10.91 28.10 -35.38
C ILE A 34 12.08 28.40 -36.31
N LEU A 35 12.55 27.39 -37.05
CA LEU A 35 13.62 27.58 -38.03
C LEU A 35 13.18 28.52 -39.17
N HIS A 36 11.97 28.34 -39.66
CA HIS A 36 11.37 29.17 -40.70
C HIS A 36 11.27 30.63 -40.25
N SER A 37 10.77 30.91 -39.05
CA SER A 37 10.68 32.28 -38.51
C SER A 37 12.05 32.93 -38.20
N ARG A 38 13.15 32.18 -38.20
CA ARG A 38 14.51 32.71 -37.98
C ARG A 38 15.26 33.04 -39.27
N GLN A 39 14.78 32.56 -40.41
CA GLN A 39 15.40 32.86 -41.71
C GLN A 39 15.06 34.28 -42.15
N ARG A 40 16.06 35.02 -42.64
CA ARG A 40 15.91 36.45 -43.03
C ARG A 40 14.77 36.73 -44.00
N LEU A 41 14.40 35.74 -44.83
CA LEU A 41 13.35 35.88 -45.84
C LEU A 41 11.95 35.58 -45.32
N SER A 42 11.82 34.94 -44.16
CA SER A 42 10.54 34.46 -43.61
C SER A 42 10.33 34.84 -42.14
N THR A 43 11.11 35.80 -41.63
CA THR A 43 10.99 36.36 -40.28
C THR A 43 9.62 36.95 -39.98
N ASN A 44 8.92 37.44 -41.01
CA ASN A 44 7.63 38.11 -40.87
C ASN A 44 6.46 37.26 -41.33
N HIS A 45 6.66 35.98 -41.63
CA HIS A 45 5.58 35.12 -42.10
C HIS A 45 4.60 34.79 -40.96
N GLU A 46 3.31 34.85 -41.25
CA GLU A 46 2.25 34.60 -40.28
C GLU A 46 1.94 33.10 -40.18
N PHE A 47 1.83 32.59 -38.96
CA PHE A 47 1.49 31.19 -38.68
C PHE A 47 0.17 31.06 -37.94
N LYS A 48 -0.64 30.09 -38.35
CA LYS A 48 -1.83 29.63 -37.62
C LYS A 48 -1.69 28.18 -37.20
N LYS A 49 -2.39 27.77 -36.14
CA LYS A 49 -2.46 26.36 -35.76
C LYS A 49 -3.21 25.59 -36.85
N ALA A 50 -2.63 24.49 -37.31
CA ALA A 50 -3.23 23.68 -38.37
C ALA A 50 -4.57 23.05 -37.94
N SER A 51 -4.82 22.89 -36.64
CA SER A 51 -6.11 22.42 -36.11
C SER A 51 -7.24 23.43 -36.31
N ASP A 52 -6.92 24.72 -36.32
CA ASP A 52 -7.88 25.82 -36.25
C ASP A 52 -7.94 26.60 -37.57
N PHE A 53 -7.05 26.28 -38.51
CA PHE A 53 -6.93 26.94 -39.80
C PHE A 53 -7.40 26.04 -40.94
N ILE A 54 -8.46 26.49 -41.62
CA ILE A 54 -8.95 25.88 -42.86
C ILE A 54 -8.58 26.86 -43.98
N PRO A 55 -7.64 26.49 -44.90
CA PRO A 55 -7.32 27.33 -46.04
C PRO A 55 -8.57 27.63 -46.87
N GLU A 56 -8.65 28.83 -47.43
CA GLU A 56 -9.78 29.27 -48.25
C GLU A 56 -9.71 28.59 -49.63
N VAL A 57 -10.10 27.31 -49.69
CA VAL A 57 -10.09 26.54 -50.93
C VAL A 57 -11.33 26.93 -51.74
N LYS A 58 -11.13 27.63 -52.86
CA LYS A 58 -12.16 27.79 -53.90
C LYS A 58 -12.40 26.43 -54.55
N SER A 59 -13.33 25.67 -53.99
CA SER A 59 -13.73 24.37 -54.53
C SER A 59 -14.63 24.56 -55.76
N LYS A 60 -14.34 23.80 -56.81
CA LYS A 60 -15.14 23.70 -58.03
C LYS A 60 -15.66 22.29 -58.17
N CYS A 61 -16.69 22.11 -58.99
CA CYS A 61 -17.19 20.79 -59.34
C CYS A 61 -16.11 20.00 -60.07
N ASN A 62 -15.83 18.77 -59.61
CA ASN A 62 -14.79 17.94 -60.22
C ASN A 62 -15.19 17.44 -61.62
N ASP A 63 -16.49 17.28 -61.87
CA ASP A 63 -17.00 16.75 -63.15
C ASP A 63 -17.04 17.83 -64.24
N HIS A 64 -17.34 19.08 -63.87
CA HIS A 64 -17.59 20.17 -64.82
C HIS A 64 -16.64 21.37 -64.68
N ASN A 65 -15.76 21.37 -63.66
CA ASN A 65 -14.84 22.47 -63.33
C ASN A 65 -15.54 23.85 -63.16
N GLU A 66 -16.80 23.83 -62.74
CA GLU A 66 -17.63 25.01 -62.51
C GLU A 66 -17.84 25.30 -61.02
N ALA A 67 -18.21 26.53 -60.67
CA ALA A 67 -18.55 26.87 -59.29
C ALA A 67 -19.85 26.18 -58.85
N PHE A 68 -19.86 25.66 -57.62
CA PHE A 68 -21.09 25.15 -57.03
C PHE A 68 -22.09 26.29 -56.85
N SER A 69 -23.35 26.04 -57.21
CA SER A 69 -24.43 27.03 -57.20
C SER A 69 -25.54 26.67 -56.22
N PHE A 70 -25.77 25.38 -55.97
CA PHE A 70 -26.83 24.88 -55.09
C PHE A 70 -26.35 23.71 -54.25
N VAL A 71 -27.13 23.36 -53.23
CA VAL A 71 -26.99 22.08 -52.50
C VAL A 71 -28.15 21.18 -52.89
N CYS A 72 -27.85 19.95 -53.32
CA CYS A 72 -28.85 18.92 -53.54
C CYS A 72 -29.19 18.29 -52.18
N VAL A 73 -30.35 18.63 -51.62
CA VAL A 73 -30.78 18.21 -50.27
C VAL A 73 -30.84 16.69 -50.08
N PRO A 74 -31.44 15.89 -50.99
CA PRO A 74 -31.50 14.45 -50.79
C PRO A 74 -30.14 13.74 -50.95
N CYS A 75 -29.19 14.37 -51.65
CA CYS A 75 -27.86 13.80 -51.88
C CYS A 75 -26.79 14.34 -50.91
N ASP A 76 -27.12 15.38 -50.15
CA ASP A 76 -26.23 16.08 -49.21
C ASP A 76 -24.88 16.51 -49.84
N VAL A 77 -24.93 16.98 -51.09
CA VAL A 77 -23.74 17.42 -51.85
C VAL A 77 -23.97 18.78 -52.52
N PRO A 78 -22.95 19.65 -52.58
CA PRO A 78 -22.99 20.85 -53.40
C PRO A 78 -22.92 20.48 -54.88
N VAL A 79 -23.70 21.17 -55.72
CA VAL A 79 -23.85 20.90 -57.16
C VAL A 79 -23.71 22.19 -57.98
N CYS A 80 -23.08 22.11 -59.15
CA CYS A 80 -23.07 23.19 -60.16
C CYS A 80 -24.34 23.13 -61.03
N VAL A 81 -24.50 24.07 -61.96
CA VAL A 81 -25.67 24.14 -62.85
C VAL A 81 -25.75 22.89 -63.75
N CYS A 82 -24.63 22.41 -64.29
CA CYS A 82 -24.59 21.19 -65.10
C CYS A 82 -25.02 19.93 -64.31
N CYS A 83 -24.56 19.77 -63.07
CA CYS A 83 -24.96 18.66 -62.21
C CYS A 83 -26.48 18.62 -61.95
N VAL A 84 -27.12 19.79 -61.85
CA VAL A 84 -28.57 19.90 -61.65
C VAL A 84 -29.34 19.40 -62.86
N THR A 85 -28.89 19.72 -64.08
CA THR A 85 -29.58 19.31 -65.31
C THR A 85 -29.33 17.84 -65.68
N GLU A 86 -28.24 17.26 -65.18
CA GLU A 86 -27.83 15.88 -65.45
C GLU A 86 -28.20 14.95 -64.28
N LYS A 87 -27.28 14.76 -63.34
CA LYS A 87 -27.32 13.71 -62.31
C LYS A 87 -28.33 13.97 -61.19
N HIS A 88 -28.67 15.23 -60.93
CA HIS A 88 -29.57 15.64 -59.86
C HIS A 88 -30.87 16.27 -60.38
N ASN A 89 -31.26 15.93 -61.62
CA ASN A 89 -32.46 16.44 -62.23
C ASN A 89 -33.71 15.98 -61.46
N GLY A 90 -34.58 16.93 -61.10
CA GLY A 90 -35.78 16.69 -60.31
C GLY A 90 -35.56 16.58 -58.79
N HIS A 91 -34.32 16.65 -58.29
CA HIS A 91 -34.07 16.67 -56.85
C HIS A 91 -34.33 18.06 -56.24
N LYS A 92 -34.70 18.07 -54.95
CA LYS A 92 -34.87 19.32 -54.20
C LYS A 92 -33.53 20.02 -54.02
N LEU A 93 -33.45 21.25 -54.50
CA LEU A 93 -32.28 22.12 -54.36
C LEU A 93 -32.52 23.17 -53.27
N SER A 94 -31.46 23.63 -52.65
CA SER A 94 -31.50 24.74 -51.69
C SER A 94 -30.29 25.64 -51.86
N GLN A 95 -30.45 26.91 -51.47
CA GLN A 95 -29.37 27.89 -51.53
C GLN A 95 -28.38 27.67 -50.39
N PHE A 96 -27.11 28.01 -50.63
CA PHE A 96 -26.06 27.86 -49.62
C PHE A 96 -26.37 28.60 -48.32
N LYS A 97 -26.95 29.81 -48.41
CA LYS A 97 -27.20 30.64 -47.23
C LYS A 97 -28.07 29.93 -46.19
N ASP A 98 -29.17 29.32 -46.63
CA ASP A 98 -30.13 28.67 -45.73
C ASP A 98 -29.58 27.37 -45.16
N ILE A 99 -28.92 26.56 -46.00
CA ILE A 99 -28.31 25.29 -45.57
C ILE A 99 -27.13 25.55 -44.63
N ILE A 100 -26.30 26.56 -44.88
CA ILE A 100 -25.18 26.92 -44.00
C ILE A 100 -25.71 27.32 -42.61
N VAL A 101 -26.76 28.14 -42.54
CA VAL A 101 -27.35 28.53 -41.25
C VAL A 101 -27.89 27.29 -40.53
N GLN A 102 -28.67 26.44 -41.21
CA GLN A 102 -29.24 25.23 -40.62
C GLN A 102 -28.18 24.22 -40.15
N LEU A 103 -27.13 23.99 -40.94
CA LEU A 103 -26.06 23.08 -40.57
C LEU A 103 -25.25 23.62 -39.40
N LYS A 104 -24.95 24.93 -39.38
CA LYS A 104 -24.24 25.56 -38.25
C LYS A 104 -25.02 25.41 -36.95
N THR A 105 -26.31 25.75 -36.94
CA THR A 105 -27.15 25.62 -35.73
C THR A 105 -27.26 24.17 -35.28
N LYS A 106 -27.48 23.23 -36.21
CA LYS A 106 -27.54 21.80 -35.87
C LYS A 106 -26.22 21.28 -35.29
N ILE A 107 -25.09 21.65 -35.87
CA ILE A 107 -23.76 21.27 -35.36
C ILE A 107 -23.54 21.85 -33.95
N GLU A 108 -23.92 23.10 -33.73
CA GLU A 108 -23.82 23.74 -32.40
C GLU A 108 -24.68 23.02 -31.35
N GLU A 109 -25.91 22.65 -31.68
CA GLU A 109 -26.81 21.89 -30.81
C GLU A 109 -26.29 20.47 -30.53
N ASP A 110 -25.88 19.74 -31.56
CA ASP A 110 -25.35 18.38 -31.43
C ASP A 110 -24.05 18.36 -30.60
N ILE A 111 -23.14 19.31 -30.83
CA ILE A 111 -21.92 19.44 -30.02
C ILE A 111 -22.28 19.76 -28.57
N SER A 112 -23.18 20.72 -28.35
CA SER A 112 -23.59 21.13 -27.00
C SER A 112 -24.21 19.98 -26.21
N THR A 113 -25.11 19.21 -26.83
CA THR A 113 -25.73 18.05 -26.18
C THR A 113 -24.73 16.94 -25.86
N LYS A 114 -23.77 16.67 -26.75
CA LYS A 114 -22.70 15.68 -26.51
C LYS A 114 -21.76 16.13 -25.40
N ILE A 115 -21.37 17.41 -25.37
CA ILE A 115 -20.54 17.98 -24.30
C ILE A 115 -21.24 17.86 -22.95
N ASN A 116 -22.53 18.20 -22.87
CA ASN A 116 -23.28 18.12 -21.63
C ASN A 116 -23.39 16.67 -21.11
N LYS A 117 -23.69 15.70 -21.99
CA LYS A 117 -23.69 14.27 -21.62
C LYS A 117 -22.33 13.77 -21.17
N ALA A 118 -21.25 14.22 -21.82
CA ALA A 118 -19.89 13.87 -21.42
C ALA A 118 -19.56 14.44 -20.02
N ARG A 119 -19.92 15.70 -19.75
CA ARG A 119 -19.74 16.34 -18.44
C ARG A 119 -20.51 15.62 -17.33
N GLU A 120 -21.75 15.24 -17.58
CA GLU A 120 -22.57 14.50 -16.62
C GLU A 120 -21.96 13.13 -16.30
N ASN A 121 -21.49 12.41 -17.33
CA ASN A 121 -20.80 11.13 -17.14
C ASN A 121 -19.52 11.27 -16.31
N VAL A 122 -18.72 12.32 -16.55
CA VAL A 122 -17.51 12.62 -15.75
C VAL A 122 -17.90 12.85 -14.29
N SER A 123 -18.88 13.72 -14.04
CA SER A 123 -19.34 14.01 -12.67
C SER A 123 -19.84 12.75 -11.94
N ARG A 124 -20.60 11.89 -12.62
CA ARG A 124 -21.08 10.62 -12.04
C ARG A 124 -19.94 9.65 -11.74
N LEU A 125 -18.93 9.58 -12.59
CA LEU A 125 -17.74 8.73 -12.35
C LEU A 125 -16.93 9.25 -11.16
N GLU A 126 -16.79 10.57 -11.00
CA GLU A 126 -16.12 11.17 -9.85
C GLU A 126 -16.87 10.87 -8.55
N GLN A 127 -18.20 10.98 -8.55
CA GLN A 127 -19.03 10.62 -7.41
C GLN A 127 -18.91 9.14 -7.05
N ASN A 128 -18.98 8.24 -8.05
CA ASN A 128 -18.82 6.80 -7.82
C ASN A 128 -17.43 6.47 -7.27
N ARG A 129 -16.38 7.11 -7.80
CA ARG A 129 -15.01 6.96 -7.29
C ARG A 129 -14.91 7.41 -5.83
N SER A 130 -15.49 8.56 -5.49
CA SER A 130 -15.51 9.07 -4.12
C SER A 130 -16.27 8.12 -3.18
N ALA A 131 -17.47 7.66 -3.57
CA ALA A 131 -18.27 6.73 -2.78
C ALA A 131 -17.54 5.40 -2.55
N PHE A 132 -16.90 4.84 -3.59
CA PHE A 132 -16.11 3.62 -3.48
C PHE A 132 -14.91 3.80 -2.53
N ASN A 133 -14.18 4.91 -2.64
CA ASN A 133 -13.07 5.20 -1.74
C ASN A 133 -13.54 5.32 -0.28
N GLY A 134 -14.69 5.96 -0.04
CA GLY A 134 -15.28 6.03 1.31
C GLY A 134 -15.66 4.65 1.86
N GLN A 135 -16.18 3.74 1.01
CA GLN A 135 -16.45 2.36 1.40
C GLN A 135 -15.17 1.61 1.77
N VAL A 136 -14.12 1.73 0.96
CA VAL A 136 -12.81 1.12 1.23
C VAL A 136 -12.23 1.63 2.54
N GLU A 137 -12.27 2.94 2.79
CA GLU A 137 -11.77 3.52 4.03
C GLU A 137 -12.54 3.01 5.26
N THR A 138 -13.87 2.88 5.13
CA THR A 138 -14.73 2.33 6.20
C THR A 138 -14.37 0.87 6.51
N VAL A 139 -14.13 0.06 5.48
CA VAL A 139 -13.70 -1.34 5.64
C VAL A 139 -12.33 -1.40 6.33
N ILE A 140 -11.37 -0.58 5.90
CA ILE A 140 -10.03 -0.52 6.53
C ILE A 140 -10.13 -0.16 8.01
N LYS A 141 -10.96 0.83 8.36
CA LYS A 141 -11.22 1.20 9.77
C LYS A 141 -11.77 0.02 10.56
N SER A 142 -12.76 -0.68 10.03
CA SER A 142 -13.39 -1.84 10.67
C SER A 142 -12.38 -2.98 10.94
N ILE A 143 -11.54 -3.31 9.95
CA ILE A 143 -10.48 -4.32 10.09
C ILE A 143 -9.47 -3.90 11.17
N THR A 144 -9.09 -2.62 11.18
CA THR A 144 -8.14 -2.07 12.16
C THR A 144 -8.70 -2.13 13.58
N GLU A 145 -9.98 -1.79 13.77
CA GLU A 145 -10.67 -1.86 15.06
C GLU A 145 -10.76 -3.29 15.59
N GLU A 146 -11.13 -4.26 14.76
CA GLU A 146 -11.18 -5.67 15.18
C GLU A 146 -9.78 -6.20 15.54
N GLY A 147 -8.75 -5.82 14.79
CA GLY A 147 -7.36 -6.15 15.12
C GLY A 147 -6.92 -5.60 16.48
N ASN A 148 -7.26 -4.33 16.78
CA ASN A 148 -6.95 -3.71 18.07
C ASN A 148 -7.71 -4.38 19.24
N LYS A 149 -8.94 -4.82 19.00
CA LYS A 149 -9.74 -5.55 19.98
C LYS A 149 -9.13 -6.92 20.28
N LEU A 150 -8.72 -7.68 19.27
CA LEU A 150 -8.02 -8.95 19.46
C LEU A 150 -6.71 -8.78 20.23
N LYS A 151 -5.92 -7.76 19.89
CA LYS A 151 -4.70 -7.43 20.63
C LYS A 151 -4.98 -7.17 22.12
N SER A 152 -6.00 -6.37 22.41
CA SER A 152 -6.42 -6.07 23.80
C SER A 152 -6.86 -7.33 24.56
N MET A 153 -7.49 -8.28 23.88
CA MET A 153 -7.85 -9.58 24.49
C MET A 153 -6.61 -10.41 24.82
N ILE A 154 -5.63 -10.46 23.91
CA ILE A 154 -4.36 -11.17 24.12
C ILE A 154 -3.60 -10.54 25.30
N ASP A 155 -3.44 -9.22 25.32
CA ASP A 155 -2.74 -8.50 26.39
C ASP A 155 -3.37 -8.78 27.76
N ARG A 156 -4.70 -8.77 27.84
CA ARG A 156 -5.45 -9.10 29.06
C ARG A 156 -5.24 -10.55 29.50
N CYS A 157 -5.25 -11.51 28.59
CA CYS A 157 -5.01 -12.92 28.89
C CYS A 157 -3.57 -13.15 29.39
N THR A 158 -2.60 -12.50 28.77
CA THR A 158 -1.19 -12.54 29.15
C THR A 158 -0.99 -11.95 30.55
N ALA A 159 -1.52 -10.76 30.81
CA ALA A 159 -1.43 -10.10 32.11
C ALA A 159 -2.04 -10.95 33.24
N LYS A 160 -3.21 -11.57 33.00
CA LYS A 160 -3.85 -12.46 33.98
C LYS A 160 -2.98 -13.68 34.31
N ARG A 161 -2.37 -14.32 33.32
CA ARG A 161 -1.49 -15.49 33.53
C ARG A 161 -0.25 -15.10 34.33
N ILE A 162 0.39 -13.98 33.98
CA ILE A 162 1.55 -13.45 34.70
C ILE A 162 1.19 -13.14 36.15
N ALA A 163 0.07 -12.44 36.39
CA ALA A 163 -0.37 -12.10 37.74
C ALA A 163 -0.60 -13.34 38.61
N SER A 164 -1.23 -14.39 38.05
CA SER A 164 -1.44 -15.67 38.76
C SER A 164 -0.13 -16.35 39.15
N ILE A 165 0.88 -16.34 38.27
CA ILE A 165 2.21 -16.89 38.55
C ILE A 165 2.91 -16.06 39.65
N GLN A 166 2.86 -14.73 39.55
CA GLN A 166 3.44 -13.83 40.54
C GLN A 166 2.82 -13.99 41.93
N GLU A 167 1.50 -14.19 42.01
CA GLU A 167 0.81 -14.43 43.27
C GLU A 167 1.28 -15.74 43.92
N LYS A 168 1.34 -16.84 43.16
CA LYS A 168 1.87 -18.12 43.65
C LYS A 168 3.32 -17.99 44.11
N ALA A 169 4.16 -17.31 43.32
CA ALA A 169 5.55 -17.06 43.68
C ALA A 169 5.66 -16.27 44.99
N ARG A 170 4.85 -15.20 45.18
CA ARG A 170 4.81 -14.43 46.44
C ARG A 170 4.42 -15.29 47.63
N TYR A 171 3.42 -16.14 47.47
CA TYR A 171 2.98 -17.05 48.54
C TYR A 171 4.10 -18.01 48.94
N GLU A 172 4.74 -18.66 47.96
CA GLU A 172 5.84 -19.58 48.20
C GLU A 172 7.07 -18.89 48.82
N SER A 173 7.44 -17.69 48.34
CA SER A 173 8.53 -16.91 48.95
C SER A 173 8.24 -16.56 50.41
N LYS A 174 7.01 -16.18 50.75
CA LYS A 174 6.61 -15.93 52.15
C LYS A 174 6.72 -17.19 53.00
N ARG A 175 6.20 -18.32 52.50
CA ARG A 175 6.26 -19.61 53.20
C ARG A 175 7.70 -20.03 53.47
N LEU A 176 8.57 -19.95 52.45
CA LEU A 176 10.00 -20.26 52.59
C LEU A 176 10.72 -19.30 53.54
N SER A 177 10.36 -18.02 53.55
CA SER A 177 10.96 -17.04 54.47
C SER A 177 10.62 -17.32 55.94
N ALA A 178 9.40 -17.79 56.23
CA ALA A 178 8.99 -18.19 57.57
C ALA A 178 9.77 -19.42 58.04
N ILE A 179 9.81 -20.47 57.21
CA ILE A 179 10.58 -21.69 57.47
C ILE A 179 12.06 -21.36 57.70
N LEU A 180 12.65 -20.48 56.88
CA LEU A 180 14.03 -20.03 57.05
C LEU A 180 14.25 -19.32 58.39
N SER A 181 13.29 -18.51 58.84
CA SER A 181 13.36 -17.83 60.14
C SER A 181 13.37 -18.83 61.30
N ASP A 182 12.46 -19.80 61.26
CA ASP A 182 12.36 -20.83 62.30
C ASP A 182 13.65 -21.66 62.38
N HIS A 183 14.21 -22.04 61.21
CA HIS A 183 15.49 -22.73 61.15
C HIS A 183 16.66 -21.90 61.68
N LYS A 184 16.69 -20.58 61.45
CA LYS A 184 17.72 -19.70 62.02
C LYS A 184 17.65 -19.68 63.54
N ILE A 185 16.46 -19.58 64.11
CA ILE A 185 16.25 -19.64 65.58
C ILE A 185 16.71 -20.99 66.13
N ALA A 186 16.37 -22.10 65.46
CA ALA A 186 16.83 -23.42 65.87
C ALA A 186 18.37 -23.53 65.89
N VAL A 187 19.05 -22.95 64.89
CA VAL A 187 20.52 -22.87 64.84
C VAL A 187 21.07 -22.02 65.98
N GLU A 188 20.48 -20.86 66.28
CA GLU A 188 20.90 -20.01 67.40
C GLU A 188 20.77 -20.73 68.75
N ASN A 189 19.65 -21.42 68.98
CA ASN A 189 19.42 -22.23 70.18
C ASN A 189 20.43 -23.37 70.30
N ALA A 190 20.71 -24.08 69.20
CA ALA A 190 21.71 -25.14 69.16
C ALA A 190 23.11 -24.60 69.52
N ASN A 191 23.49 -23.44 68.98
CA ASN A 191 24.76 -22.79 69.29
C ASN A 191 24.84 -22.37 70.77
N ALA A 192 23.75 -21.85 71.35
CA ALA A 192 23.69 -21.50 72.76
C ALA A 192 23.87 -22.72 73.68
N LEU A 193 23.24 -23.86 73.34
CA LEU A 193 23.44 -25.13 74.04
C LEU A 193 24.88 -25.62 73.92
N ASN A 194 25.48 -25.49 72.73
CA ASN A 194 26.87 -25.86 72.50
C ASN A 194 27.86 -25.01 73.33
N ASN A 195 27.60 -23.71 73.48
CA ASN A 195 28.41 -22.84 74.35
C ASN A 195 28.25 -23.21 75.83
N ARG A 196 27.04 -23.55 76.28
CA ARG A 196 26.80 -23.99 77.66
C ARG A 196 27.48 -25.34 77.94
N LYS A 197 27.50 -26.24 76.94
CA LYS A 197 28.25 -27.49 76.99
C LYS A 197 29.75 -27.24 77.23
N THR A 198 30.40 -26.39 76.43
CA THR A 198 31.83 -26.09 76.60
C THR A 198 32.14 -25.49 77.96
N SER A 199 31.32 -24.56 78.47
CA SER A 199 31.52 -24.01 79.82
C SER A 199 31.36 -25.04 80.95
N ILE A 200 30.56 -26.09 80.76
CA ILE A 200 30.42 -27.18 81.73
C ILE A 200 31.62 -28.15 81.65
N GLU A 201 32.12 -28.45 80.45
CA GLU A 201 33.30 -29.31 80.25
C GLU A 201 34.60 -28.75 80.87
N GLU A 202 34.72 -27.42 80.97
CA GLU A 202 35.86 -26.75 81.61
C GLU A 202 35.88 -26.87 83.15
N GLN A 203 34.80 -27.35 83.78
CA GLN A 203 34.72 -27.51 85.23
C GLN A 203 35.51 -28.73 85.72
N SER A 204 36.48 -28.50 86.60
CA SER A 204 37.38 -29.56 87.10
C SER A 204 36.87 -30.29 88.35
N ARG A 205 35.84 -29.76 89.04
CA ARG A 205 35.28 -30.35 90.27
C ARG A 205 34.06 -31.22 89.94
N ILE A 206 34.13 -32.49 90.33
CA ILE A 206 33.02 -33.44 90.16
C ILE A 206 32.16 -33.42 91.43
N ASP A 207 31.01 -32.75 91.37
CA ASP A 207 30.06 -32.66 92.47
C ASP A 207 28.60 -32.81 91.98
N GLY A 208 27.65 -32.81 92.93
CA GLY A 208 26.22 -32.91 92.61
C GLY A 208 25.66 -31.72 91.81
N SER A 209 26.33 -30.56 91.85
CA SER A 209 25.94 -29.38 91.08
C SER A 209 26.25 -29.57 89.59
N LEU A 210 27.44 -30.09 89.28
CA LEU A 210 27.85 -30.47 87.93
C LEU A 210 26.87 -31.47 87.31
N ILE A 211 26.49 -32.51 88.06
CA ILE A 211 25.49 -33.50 87.63
C ILE A 211 24.14 -32.83 87.33
N LYS A 212 23.67 -31.90 88.18
CA LYS A 212 22.41 -31.18 87.96
C LYS A 212 22.45 -30.29 86.71
N MET A 213 23.58 -29.63 86.44
CA MET A 213 23.78 -28.83 85.21
C MET A 213 23.75 -29.70 83.95
N LEU A 214 24.44 -30.85 83.97
CA LEU A 214 24.45 -31.81 82.86
C LEU A 214 23.05 -32.41 82.60
N ILE A 215 22.32 -32.80 83.65
CA ILE A 215 20.93 -33.27 83.52
C ILE A 215 20.04 -32.20 82.90
N THR A 216 20.21 -30.94 83.31
CA THR A 216 19.43 -29.82 82.76
C THR A 216 19.79 -29.59 81.29
N LEU A 217 21.08 -29.63 80.93
CA LEU A 217 21.52 -29.50 79.54
C LEU A 217 20.97 -30.62 78.66
N ASN A 218 21.01 -31.87 79.13
CA ASN A 218 20.45 -33.01 78.39
C ASN A 218 18.94 -32.82 78.13
N LYS A 219 18.19 -32.39 79.15
CA LYS A 219 16.76 -32.08 79.00
C LYS A 219 16.49 -30.92 78.04
N ASP A 220 17.38 -29.96 77.95
CA ASP A 220 17.25 -28.84 77.01
C ASP A 220 17.59 -29.27 75.57
N ILE A 221 18.54 -30.21 75.40
CA ILE A 221 18.84 -30.85 74.11
C ILE A 221 17.66 -31.70 73.61
N ASP A 222 17.03 -32.47 74.49
CA ASP A 222 15.88 -33.32 74.14
C ASP A 222 14.68 -32.50 73.62
N LYS A 223 14.62 -31.20 73.94
CA LYS A 223 13.59 -30.26 73.47
C LYS A 223 13.95 -29.54 72.18
N LEU A 224 15.18 -29.70 71.68
CA LEU A 224 15.61 -29.04 70.45
C LEU A 224 15.01 -29.76 69.24
N GLU A 225 13.98 -29.17 68.67
CA GLU A 225 13.36 -29.68 67.44
C GLU A 225 14.06 -29.09 66.20
N VAL A 226 14.42 -29.96 65.26
CA VAL A 226 14.92 -29.58 63.92
C VAL A 226 13.90 -30.05 62.89
N CYS A 227 13.21 -29.10 62.26
CA CYS A 227 12.19 -29.40 61.26
C CYS A 227 12.80 -29.99 59.96
N PRO A 228 12.09 -30.87 59.23
CA PRO A 228 12.55 -31.36 57.93
C PRO A 228 12.40 -30.28 56.84
N LEU A 229 13.29 -30.31 55.84
CA LEU A 229 13.21 -29.40 54.69
C LEU A 229 12.01 -29.73 53.79
N PRO A 230 11.31 -28.71 53.26
CA PRO A 230 10.24 -28.93 52.29
C PRO A 230 10.78 -29.36 50.92
N GLU A 231 9.98 -30.08 50.15
CA GLU A 231 10.28 -30.43 48.76
C GLU A 231 10.26 -29.19 47.84
N PHE A 232 11.23 -29.11 46.93
CA PHE A 232 11.35 -28.02 45.96
C PHE A 232 10.49 -28.27 44.72
N GLN A 233 9.64 -27.31 44.35
CA GLN A 233 8.83 -27.36 43.12
C GLN A 233 9.38 -26.41 42.06
N SER A 234 9.63 -26.92 40.85
CA SER A 234 10.06 -26.11 39.70
C SER A 234 8.86 -25.59 38.88
N ALA A 235 9.01 -24.41 38.27
CA ALA A 235 8.01 -23.82 37.39
C ALA A 235 8.44 -23.93 35.91
N THR A 236 7.54 -24.38 35.04
CA THR A 236 7.79 -24.51 33.59
C THR A 236 6.66 -23.87 32.77
N TYR A 237 6.98 -23.34 31.60
CA TYR A 237 6.02 -22.78 30.64
C TYR A 237 6.28 -23.35 29.24
N THR A 238 5.26 -23.92 28.63
CA THR A 238 5.32 -24.47 27.27
C THR A 238 4.36 -23.70 26.36
N PRO A 239 4.87 -22.89 25.41
CA PRO A 239 4.03 -22.15 24.48
C PRO A 239 3.41 -23.08 23.44
N LYS A 240 2.20 -22.73 22.99
CA LYS A 240 1.59 -23.36 21.80
C LYS A 240 2.10 -22.65 20.54
N ILE A 241 2.47 -23.41 19.52
CA ILE A 241 2.83 -22.88 18.20
C ILE A 241 1.54 -22.45 17.49
N VAL A 242 1.49 -21.21 16.99
CA VAL A 242 0.36 -20.61 16.27
C VAL A 242 0.86 -20.16 14.90
N ASN A 243 0.08 -20.43 13.85
CA ASN A 243 0.42 -20.04 12.47
C ASN A 243 -0.36 -18.81 12.01
N GLU A 244 0.02 -18.24 10.86
CA GLU A 244 -0.62 -17.04 10.29
C GLU A 244 -2.07 -17.27 9.85
N ASN A 245 -2.42 -18.49 9.44
CA ASN A 245 -3.79 -18.84 9.07
C ASN A 245 -4.73 -18.81 10.30
N ASP A 246 -4.25 -19.25 11.47
CA ASP A 246 -5.01 -19.17 12.73
C ASP A 246 -5.34 -17.72 13.08
N ILE A 247 -4.38 -16.80 12.87
CA ILE A 247 -4.57 -15.36 13.09
C ILE A 247 -5.52 -14.76 12.05
N SER A 248 -5.36 -15.14 10.78
CA SER A 248 -6.21 -14.67 9.69
C SER A 248 -7.68 -15.06 9.88
N GLN A 249 -7.95 -16.27 10.39
CA GLN A 249 -9.31 -16.72 10.71
C GLN A 249 -9.98 -15.89 11.80
N LEU A 250 -9.21 -15.31 12.73
CA LEU A 250 -9.74 -14.40 13.76
C LEU A 250 -10.12 -13.03 13.21
N LEU A 251 -9.41 -12.55 12.19
CA LEU A 251 -9.68 -11.26 11.53
C LEU A 251 -10.76 -11.36 10.43
N GLY A 252 -11.09 -12.58 10.00
CA GLY A 252 -12.15 -12.86 9.03
C GLY A 252 -11.72 -12.66 7.57
N THR A 253 -12.70 -12.58 6.67
CA THR A 253 -12.47 -12.45 5.22
C THR A 253 -13.22 -11.26 4.64
N PHE A 254 -12.59 -10.54 3.73
CA PHE A 254 -13.20 -9.43 3.00
C PHE A 254 -13.36 -9.77 1.51
N ASN A 255 -14.51 -9.43 0.94
CA ASN A 255 -14.81 -9.60 -0.47
C ASN A 255 -15.30 -8.28 -1.07
N LEU A 256 -14.68 -7.85 -2.17
CA LEU A 256 -15.17 -6.77 -3.01
C LEU A 256 -16.16 -7.35 -4.03
N SER A 257 -17.45 -7.24 -3.74
CA SER A 257 -18.49 -7.57 -4.73
C SER A 257 -18.60 -6.44 -5.77
N LYS A 258 -18.37 -6.76 -7.05
CA LYS A 258 -18.68 -5.85 -8.15
C LYS A 258 -20.18 -5.55 -8.18
N THR A 259 -20.57 -4.28 -8.23
CA THR A 259 -21.96 -3.88 -8.44
C THR A 259 -22.42 -4.32 -9.84
N LYS A 260 -23.65 -4.84 -9.94
CA LYS A 260 -24.23 -5.57 -11.09
C LYS A 260 -24.32 -4.79 -12.43
N THR A 261 -23.73 -3.60 -12.54
CA THR A 261 -23.80 -2.73 -13.73
C THR A 261 -22.64 -2.90 -14.73
N GLU A 262 -21.69 -3.81 -14.49
CA GLU A 262 -20.56 -4.08 -15.41
C GLU A 262 -20.87 -5.09 -16.55
N THR A 263 -22.10 -5.13 -17.10
CA THR A 263 -22.41 -6.06 -18.21
C THR A 263 -22.22 -5.51 -19.62
N ASN A 264 -21.86 -4.25 -19.84
CA ASN A 264 -21.73 -3.73 -21.23
C ASN A 264 -20.62 -2.70 -21.46
N ILE A 265 -19.47 -2.80 -20.78
CA ILE A 265 -18.25 -2.14 -21.29
C ILE A 265 -17.56 -3.14 -22.21
N LYS A 266 -17.74 -2.97 -23.53
CA LYS A 266 -16.98 -3.73 -24.53
C LYS A 266 -15.48 -3.58 -24.19
N LYS A 267 -14.77 -4.71 -24.11
CA LYS A 267 -13.32 -4.82 -23.82
C LYS A 267 -12.38 -4.07 -24.79
N SER A 268 -12.90 -3.17 -25.63
CA SER A 268 -12.19 -2.51 -26.73
C SER A 268 -11.66 -1.10 -26.43
N GLU A 269 -11.88 -0.52 -25.23
CA GLU A 269 -11.57 0.90 -24.98
C GLU A 269 -10.61 1.18 -23.80
N MET A 270 -9.92 0.17 -23.25
CA MET A 270 -8.81 0.42 -22.30
C MET A 270 -7.47 0.46 -23.02
N ARG A 271 -6.66 1.50 -22.77
CA ARG A 271 -5.30 1.62 -23.31
C ARG A 271 -4.47 0.40 -22.87
N PRO A 272 -3.65 -0.21 -23.75
CA PRO A 272 -2.87 -1.40 -23.44
C PRO A 272 -1.96 -1.29 -22.20
N SER A 273 -1.55 -0.07 -21.82
CA SER A 273 -0.65 0.21 -20.70
C SER A 273 -1.26 -0.03 -19.31
N GLU A 274 -2.57 -0.23 -19.18
CA GLU A 274 -3.27 -0.30 -17.88
C GLU A 274 -3.84 -1.68 -17.53
N ARG A 275 -3.57 -2.73 -18.35
CA ARG A 275 -3.97 -4.10 -18.02
C ARG A 275 -3.06 -4.71 -16.95
N LYS A 276 -3.27 -4.35 -15.69
CA LYS A 276 -2.80 -5.14 -14.54
C LYS A 276 -4.03 -5.69 -13.82
N GLN A 277 -4.30 -6.98 -13.97
CA GLN A 277 -5.24 -7.67 -13.09
C GLN A 277 -4.49 -8.09 -11.82
N LEU A 278 -4.84 -7.47 -10.70
CA LEU A 278 -4.40 -7.88 -9.38
C LEU A 278 -5.27 -9.06 -8.93
N TYR A 279 -4.68 -10.24 -8.79
CA TYR A 279 -5.34 -11.38 -8.15
C TYR A 279 -4.79 -11.56 -6.73
N TYR A 280 -5.68 -11.62 -5.76
CA TYR A 280 -5.37 -11.87 -4.36
C TYR A 280 -5.53 -13.37 -4.08
N CYS A 281 -4.44 -14.05 -3.74
CA CYS A 281 -4.48 -15.47 -3.36
C CYS A 281 -4.76 -15.60 -1.86
N SER A 282 -6.00 -15.98 -1.51
CA SER A 282 -6.46 -16.16 -0.13
C SER A 282 -5.73 -17.25 0.68
N LYS A 283 -4.82 -18.02 0.07
CA LYS A 283 -4.07 -19.09 0.74
C LYS A 283 -2.62 -18.75 1.09
N CYS A 284 -2.02 -17.72 0.49
CA CYS A 284 -0.59 -17.43 0.70
C CYS A 284 -0.23 -15.95 0.87
N GLY A 285 -1.20 -15.04 0.92
CA GLY A 285 -0.99 -13.61 1.21
C GLY A 285 -0.19 -12.82 0.15
N LYS A 286 0.32 -13.46 -0.90
CA LYS A 286 1.13 -12.82 -1.95
C LYS A 286 0.25 -12.23 -3.06
N GLN A 287 0.55 -10.99 -3.46
CA GLN A 287 0.01 -10.37 -4.67
C GLN A 287 0.74 -10.95 -5.89
N LYS A 288 0.01 -11.56 -6.83
CA LYS A 288 0.55 -11.88 -8.17
C LYS A 288 0.01 -10.87 -9.17
N ILE A 289 0.91 -10.07 -9.74
CA ILE A 289 0.65 -9.28 -10.94
C ILE A 289 0.84 -10.23 -12.11
N THR A 290 -0.20 -10.48 -12.90
CA THR A 290 -0.05 -11.20 -14.17
C THR A 290 -0.28 -10.22 -15.33
N TYR A 291 0.62 -10.27 -16.30
CA TYR A 291 0.47 -9.59 -17.57
C TYR A 291 -0.38 -10.50 -18.45
N ALA A 292 -1.50 -9.99 -18.96
CA ALA A 292 -2.32 -10.77 -19.89
C ALA A 292 -1.57 -10.84 -21.24
N GLU A 293 -0.88 -11.94 -21.50
CA GLU A 293 -0.41 -12.26 -22.84
C GLU A 293 -1.63 -12.48 -23.76
N GLY A 294 -1.58 -11.87 -24.94
CA GLY A 294 -2.62 -12.03 -25.96
C GLY A 294 -2.66 -13.46 -26.50
N PRO A 295 -3.74 -13.86 -27.19
CA PRO A 295 -3.82 -15.20 -27.76
C PRO A 295 -2.85 -15.26 -28.94
N ASN A 296 -1.84 -16.13 -28.85
CA ASN A 296 -1.18 -16.67 -30.04
C ASN A 296 -1.16 -18.19 -29.92
N SER A 297 -1.46 -18.81 -31.05
CA SER A 297 -1.76 -20.20 -31.27
C SER A 297 -0.51 -21.04 -31.56
N ASP A 298 -0.72 -22.35 -31.45
CA ASP A 298 -0.06 -23.46 -32.17
C ASP A 298 1.25 -24.10 -31.63
N GLU A 299 1.06 -25.36 -31.21
CA GLU A 299 1.86 -26.59 -31.43
C GLU A 299 3.33 -26.72 -30.94
N GLY A 300 3.59 -27.77 -30.14
CA GLY A 300 4.93 -28.38 -29.99
C GLY A 300 5.18 -29.12 -28.67
N LEU A 301 5.48 -30.42 -28.75
CA LEU A 301 5.63 -31.41 -27.67
C LEU A 301 7.04 -31.53 -27.04
N ASN A 302 7.08 -32.17 -25.84
CA ASN A 302 8.21 -32.85 -25.13
C ASN A 302 9.33 -31.96 -24.56
N GLY A 303 10.01 -32.22 -23.44
CA GLY A 303 10.14 -33.28 -22.43
C GLY A 303 11.33 -32.83 -21.53
N ASP A 304 11.24 -32.88 -20.20
CA ASP A 304 11.92 -33.82 -19.29
C ASP A 304 13.03 -33.16 -18.43
N GLU A 305 13.08 -33.64 -17.18
CA GLU A 305 14.18 -33.70 -16.20
C GLU A 305 14.83 -32.42 -15.61
N GLY A 306 14.88 -32.40 -14.26
CA GLY A 306 15.74 -31.51 -13.47
C GLY A 306 17.23 -31.88 -13.56
N PRO A 307 18.11 -31.18 -12.84
CA PRO A 307 18.30 -31.53 -11.43
C PRO A 307 18.61 -30.36 -10.47
N ASN A 308 18.58 -30.70 -9.18
CA ASN A 308 19.14 -29.95 -8.05
C ASN A 308 20.61 -29.56 -8.24
N SER A 309 21.01 -28.46 -7.61
CA SER A 309 22.32 -28.36 -6.96
C SER A 309 22.32 -27.30 -5.86
N ASP A 310 22.78 -27.74 -4.68
CA ASP A 310 22.99 -27.02 -3.44
C ASP A 310 24.21 -26.07 -3.45
N GLU A 311 24.22 -25.16 -2.46
CA GLU A 311 25.35 -24.63 -1.67
C GLU A 311 26.50 -23.78 -2.27
N GLY A 312 26.93 -22.77 -1.47
CA GLY A 312 28.29 -22.20 -1.45
C GLY A 312 28.42 -20.73 -1.89
N THR A 313 28.30 -19.71 -1.00
CA THR A 313 29.33 -19.05 -0.16
C THR A 313 30.28 -18.03 -0.84
N ASN A 314 30.29 -16.82 -0.25
CA ASN A 314 31.40 -15.87 0.01
C ASN A 314 31.99 -14.94 -1.08
N GLY A 315 32.32 -13.72 -0.61
CA GLY A 315 33.17 -12.67 -1.23
C GLY A 315 32.35 -11.55 -1.86
N ASP A 316 32.44 -10.26 -1.50
CA ASP A 316 33.66 -9.49 -1.23
C ASP A 316 33.43 -8.30 -0.26
N GLU A 317 34.47 -8.04 0.55
CA GLU A 317 34.67 -6.81 1.31
C GLU A 317 35.27 -5.68 0.44
N GLY A 318 34.68 -4.48 0.56
CA GLY A 318 35.37 -3.17 0.46
C GLY A 318 35.79 -2.65 -0.92
N PRO A 319 36.00 -1.32 -1.11
CA PRO A 319 36.55 -0.42 -0.10
C PRO A 319 35.78 0.89 0.15
N ASN A 320 36.26 1.57 1.18
CA ASN A 320 35.76 2.73 1.91
C ASN A 320 36.33 4.06 1.35
N SER A 321 35.57 5.16 1.45
CA SER A 321 36.00 6.58 1.41
C SER A 321 34.75 7.48 1.31
N ASP A 322 34.52 8.60 1.99
CA ASP A 322 35.21 9.40 3.01
C ASP A 322 34.21 10.47 3.55
N ALA A 323 34.46 10.96 4.78
CA ALA A 323 34.08 12.25 5.40
C ALA A 323 32.57 12.66 5.46
N GLY A 324 31.90 12.74 6.63
CA GLY A 324 32.02 13.79 7.67
C GLY A 324 31.05 14.95 7.38
N SER A 325 30.02 15.31 8.17
CA SER A 325 30.08 15.99 9.49
C SER A 325 28.66 16.33 9.99
N ASN A 326 28.53 16.63 11.30
CA ASN A 326 27.41 17.23 12.06
C ASN A 326 26.26 16.27 12.44
N GLY A 327 25.92 15.98 13.70
CA GLY A 327 26.11 16.67 14.96
C GLY A 327 24.78 17.26 15.44
N ASP A 328 24.06 16.61 16.36
CA ASP A 328 23.29 17.27 17.42
C ASP A 328 22.69 16.31 18.48
N LYS A 329 23.18 16.51 19.71
CA LYS A 329 22.52 16.52 21.03
C LYS A 329 21.31 15.60 21.28
N GLY A 330 21.51 14.63 22.17
CA GLY A 330 20.43 14.06 22.99
C GLY A 330 20.13 14.94 24.21
N PRO A 331 18.92 14.85 24.80
CA PRO A 331 18.67 15.27 26.18
C PRO A 331 18.70 14.08 27.14
N ASN A 332 19.53 14.23 28.17
CA ASN A 332 19.63 13.38 29.35
C ASN A 332 18.44 13.65 30.29
N ILE A 333 17.72 12.60 30.72
CA ILE A 333 16.65 12.68 31.72
C ILE A 333 17.27 12.42 33.09
N SER A 334 17.31 13.47 33.90
CA SER A 334 17.69 13.45 35.32
C SER A 334 16.61 12.75 36.15
N ILE A 335 16.99 11.68 36.85
CA ILE A 335 16.21 11.10 37.95
C ILE A 335 16.58 11.84 39.22
N VAL A 336 15.56 12.34 39.90
CA VAL A 336 15.64 13.01 41.21
C VAL A 336 15.42 11.96 42.29
N GLU A 337 16.41 11.72 43.14
CA GLU A 337 16.21 11.14 44.46
C GLU A 337 16.92 12.02 45.48
N GLY A 338 16.13 12.56 46.41
CA GLY A 338 16.62 13.24 47.60
C GLY A 338 16.75 12.26 48.76
N ASN A 339 17.76 12.48 49.61
CA ASN A 339 17.63 12.71 51.05
C ASN A 339 19.03 12.79 51.69
N VAL A 340 19.38 13.91 52.34
CA VAL A 340 19.31 14.19 53.79
C VAL A 340 20.54 13.71 54.58
N GLN A 341 21.21 14.68 55.23
CA GLN A 341 21.64 14.79 56.64
C GLN A 341 23.01 15.49 56.73
N ALA A 342 23.09 16.71 57.27
CA ALA A 342 23.27 17.02 58.69
C ALA A 342 24.61 16.52 59.26
N ASN A 343 25.66 17.33 59.15
CA ASN A 343 26.29 18.07 60.26
C ASN A 343 27.37 19.00 59.70
#